data_AF-A0A932STF2-F1
#
_entry.id   AF-A0A932STF2-F1
#
_cell.length_a   1.000
_cell.length_b   1.000
_cell.length_c   1.000
_cell.angle_alpha   90.00
_cell.angle_beta   90.00
_cell.angle_gamma   90.00
#
_symmetry.space_group_name_H-M   'P 1'
#
loop_
_entity.id
_entity.type
_entity.pdbx_description
1 polymer ?
#
loop_
_entity_poly.entity_id
_entity_poly.type
_entity_poly.pdbx_seq_one_letter_code
_entity_poly.pdbx_strand_id
1 'polypeptide(L)' 'MLRNEDEFRRAVASLTEKHLKLVDRRYQLRYAGLPDEQIDELVADLTSGCRRLEEEIELYERRTTRTWVPAE' A
#
# COMPACT_ATOMS: atom_id res chain seq x y z
N MET A 1 2.70 9.77 8.32
CA MET A 1 2.39 9.09 9.60
C MET A 1 0.97 9.44 10.00
N LEU A 2 0.12 8.40 10.04
CA LEU A 2 -1.32 8.50 10.31
C LEU A 2 -1.59 8.88 11.77
N ARG A 3 -2.60 9.72 11.99
CA ARG A 3 -2.87 10.36 13.29
C ARG A 3 -4.18 9.93 13.92
N ASN A 4 -5.14 9.47 13.13
CA ASN A 4 -6.48 9.09 13.57
C ASN A 4 -7.06 7.99 12.68
N GLU A 5 -8.24 7.49 13.08
CA GLU A 5 -8.91 6.39 12.39
C GLU A 5 -9.38 6.77 10.97
N ASP A 6 -9.77 8.03 10.74
CA ASP A 6 -10.18 8.48 9.41
C ASP A 6 -9.00 8.51 8.43
N GLU A 7 -7.84 9.01 8.86
CA GLU A 7 -6.60 8.95 8.08
C GLU A 7 -6.20 7.50 7.81
N PHE A 8 -6.34 6.61 8.79
CA PHE A 8 -6.11 5.18 8.61
C PHE A 8 -7.04 4.54 7.57
N ARG A 9 -8.35 4.75 7.68
CA ARG A 9 -9.33 4.22 6.71
C ARG A 9 -9.06 4.74 5.30
N ARG A 10 -8.70 6.03 5.16
CA ARG A 10 -8.31 6.62 3.87
C ARG A 10 -7.01 6.01 3.33
N ALA A 11 -6.02 5.78 4.18
CA ALA A 11 -4.76 5.15 3.78
C ALA A 11 -4.98 3.72 3.29
N VAL A 12 -5.81 2.93 4.01
CA VAL A 12 -6.19 1.57 3.61
C VAL A 12 -6.90 1.59 2.24
N ALA A 13 -7.90 2.46 2.07
CA ALA A 13 -8.61 2.59 0.80
C ALA A 13 -7.66 3.00 -0.35
N SER A 14 -6.75 3.95 -0.11
CA SER A 14 -5.77 4.38 -1.10
C SER A 14 -4.77 3.28 -1.44
N LEU A 15 -4.35 2.47 -0.45
CA LEU A 15 -3.49 1.32 -0.66
C LEU A 15 -4.18 0.29 -1.55
N THR A 16 -5.45 -0.03 -1.29
CA THR A 16 -6.24 -0.94 -2.13
C THR A 16 -6.32 -0.43 -3.58
N GLU A 17 -6.63 0.86 -3.79
CA GLU A 17 -6.70 1.44 -5.12
C GLU A 17 -5.35 1.38 -5.86
N LYS A 18 -4.24 1.67 -5.16
CA LYS A 18 -2.89 1.61 -5.74
C LYS A 18 -2.49 0.19 -6.08
N HIS A 19 -2.82 -0.79 -5.24
CA HIS A 19 -2.59 -2.22 -5.54
C HIS A 19 -3.37 -2.68 -6.76
N LEU A 20 -4.64 -2.28 -6.90
CA LEU A 20 -5.42 -2.59 -8.09
C LEU A 20 -4.79 -1.99 -9.35
N LYS A 21 -4.34 -0.73 -9.29
CA LYS A 21 -3.62 -0.08 -10.40
C LYS A 21 -2.30 -0.78 -10.71
N LEU A 22 -1.58 -1.27 -9.71
CA LEU A 22 -0.33 -2.01 -9.89
C LEU A 22 -0.57 -3.33 -10.62
N VAL A 23 -1.56 -4.09 -10.18
CA VAL A 23 -1.93 -5.37 -10.77
C VAL A 23 -2.38 -5.19 -12.22
N ASP A 24 -3.28 -4.23 -12.48
CA ASP A 24 -3.76 -3.92 -13.83
C ASP A 24 -2.60 -3.48 -14.74
N ARG A 25 -1.73 -2.59 -14.25
CA ARG A 25 -0.58 -2.12 -15.02
C ARG A 25 0.40 -3.24 -15.36
N ARG A 26 0.73 -4.10 -14.39
CA ARG A 26 1.60 -5.27 -14.64
C ARG A 26 0.97 -6.21 -15.67
N TYR A 27 -0.34 -6.47 -15.56
CA TYR A 27 -1.07 -7.30 -16.51
C TYR A 27 -1.00 -6.73 -17.93
N GLN A 28 -1.27 -5.44 -18.10
CA GLN A 28 -1.19 -4.77 -19.40
C GLN A 28 0.21 -4.83 -20.02
N LEU A 29 1.26 -4.58 -19.23
CA LEU A 29 2.64 -4.61 -19.74
C LEU A 29 3.09 -6.03 -20.10
N ARG A 30 2.70 -7.02 -19.29
CA ARG A 30 2.95 -8.43 -19.60
C ARG A 30 2.20 -8.88 -20.86
N TYR A 31 0.95 -8.46 -21.01
CA TYR A 31 0.16 -8.72 -22.21
C TYR A 31 0.77 -8.07 -23.46
N ALA A 32 1.38 -6.90 -23.32
CA ALA A 32 2.15 -6.24 -24.38
C ALA A 32 3.50 -6.92 -24.68
N GLY A 33 3.85 -8.00 -23.98
CA GLY A 33 5.05 -8.80 -24.24
C GLY A 33 6.34 -8.23 -23.65
N LEU A 34 6.25 -7.30 -22.70
CA LEU A 34 7.44 -6.80 -22.02
C LEU A 34 8.02 -7.88 -21.08
N PRO A 35 9.36 -7.98 -20.98
CA PRO A 35 10.01 -8.85 -20.02
C PRO A 35 9.83 -8.33 -18.59
N ASP A 36 9.81 -9.24 -17.62
CA ASP A 36 9.52 -8.93 -16.22
C ASP A 36 10.45 -7.85 -15.63
N GLU A 37 11.74 -7.84 -16.00
CA GLU A 37 12.71 -6.81 -15.57
C GLU A 37 12.29 -5.39 -15.97
N GLN A 38 11.83 -5.21 -17.22
CA GLN A 38 11.34 -3.92 -17.69
C GLN A 38 9.99 -3.57 -17.06
N ILE A 39 9.14 -4.56 -16.80
CA ILE A 39 7.87 -4.35 -16.10
C ILE A 39 8.14 -3.82 -14.70
N ASP A 40 9.06 -4.43 -13.97
CA ASP A 40 9.41 -4.05 -12.60
C ASP A 40 9.97 -2.62 -12.56
N GLU A 41 10.81 -2.21 -13.52
CA GLU A 41 11.26 -0.82 -13.66
C GLU A 41 10.08 0.14 -13.90
N LEU A 42 9.17 -0.20 -14.81
CA LEU A 42 8.02 0.64 -15.17
C LEU A 42 6.97 0.78 -14.06
N VAL A 43 6.92 -0.17 -13.12
CA VAL A 43 6.00 -0.13 -11.98
C VAL A 43 6.69 0.17 -10.65
N ALA A 44 7.99 0.49 -10.65
CA ALA A 44 8.79 0.74 -9.44
C ALA A 44 8.21 1.88 -8.58
N ASP A 45 7.78 2.97 -9.19
CA ASP A 45 7.19 4.12 -8.49
C ASP A 45 5.86 3.76 -7.82
N LEU A 46 5.04 2.95 -8.51
CA LEU A 46 3.76 2.52 -7.98
C LEU A 46 3.95 1.53 -6.83
N THR A 47 4.91 0.62 -6.98
CA THR A 47 5.31 -0.38 -5.98
C THR A 47 5.86 0.29 -4.72
N SER A 48 6.77 1.27 -4.87
CA SER A 48 7.30 2.03 -3.73
C SER A 48 6.21 2.85 -3.03
N GLY A 49 5.24 3.38 -3.79
CA GLY A 49 4.05 4.04 -3.27
C GLY A 49 3.16 3.13 -2.42
N CYS A 50 2.92 1.89 -2.86
CA CYS A 50 2.20 0.89 -2.06
C CYS A 50 2.95 0.57 -0.77
N ARG A 51 4.25 0.26 -0.88
CA ARG A 51 5.10 -0.10 0.27
C ARG A 51 5.12 0.99 1.35
N ARG A 52 5.23 2.25 0.94
CA ARG A 52 5.22 3.38 1.88
C ARG A 52 3.89 3.48 2.65
N LEU A 53 2.76 3.24 1.99
CA LEU A 53 1.45 3.25 2.65
C LEU A 53 1.29 2.05 3.60
N GLU A 54 1.75 0.86 3.21
CA GLU A 54 1.79 -0.32 4.07
C GLU A 54 2.57 -0.04 5.36
N GLU A 55 3.76 0.55 5.24
CA GLU A 55 4.59 0.94 6.39
C GLU A 55 3.87 1.96 7.30
N GLU A 56 3.18 2.95 6.73
CA GLU A 56 2.42 3.92 7.53
C GLU A 56 1.21 3.30 8.26
N ILE A 57 0.51 2.36 7.60
CA ILE A 57 -0.62 1.61 8.15
C ILE A 57 -0.14 0.69 9.29
N GLU A 58 0.92 -0.09 9.08
CA GLU A 58 1.49 -0.97 10.10
C GLU A 58 1.96 -0.17 11.34
N LEU A 59 2.60 0.99 11.13
CA LEU A 59 3.03 1.86 12.22
C LEU A 59 1.85 2.38 13.03
N TYR A 60 0.75 2.73 12.36
CA TYR A 60 -0.49 3.15 13.03
C TYR A 60 -1.08 2.00 13.85
N GLU A 61 -1.25 0.82 13.27
CA GLU A 61 -1.82 -0.35 13.94
C GLU A 61 -0.99 -0.76 15.16
N ARG A 62 0.35 -0.80 15.04
CA ARG A 62 1.24 -1.11 16.16
C ARG A 62 1.08 -0.11 17.29
N ARG A 63 0.92 1.18 16.98
CA ARG A 63 0.73 2.22 17.99
C ARG A 63 -0.61 2.03 18.70
N THR A 64 -1.71 1.90 17.97
CA THR A 64 -3.06 1.81 18.53
C THR A 64 -3.31 0.49 19.27
N THR A 65 -2.78 -0.62 18.77
CA THR A 65 -2.88 -1.94 19.43
C THR A 65 -2.15 -1.95 20.77
N ARG A 66 -1.02 -1.21 20.88
CA ARG A 66 -0.25 -1.09 22.12
C ARG A 66 -0.85 -0.09 23.12
N THR A 67 -1.82 0.73 22.69
CA THR A 67 -2.52 1.70 23.57
C THR A 67 -3.81 1.15 24.16
N TRP A 68 -4.23 -0.08 23.81
CA TRP A 68 -5.36 -0.73 24.43
C TRP A 68 -4.94 -1.33 25.78
N VAL A 69 -5.17 -0.57 26.85
CA VAL A 69 -5.21 -1.10 28.21
C VAL A 69 -6.68 -1.39 28.51
N PRO A 70 -7.09 -2.66 28.71
CA PRO A 70 -8.42 -2.92 29.23
C PRO A 70 -8.50 -2.30 30.63
N ALA A 71 -9.47 -1.43 30.84
CA ALA A 71 -9.84 -1.04 32.19
C ALA A 71 -10.46 -2.27 32.86
N GLU A 72 -9.81 -2.77 33.92
CA GLU A 72 -10.42 -3.68 34.89
C GLU A 72 -11.50 -2.97 35.70
#